data_AF-L0AV48-F1
#
_entry.id   AF-L0AV48-F1
#
_cell.length_a   1.000
_cell.length_b   1.000
_cell.length_c   1.000
_cell.angle_alpha   90.00
_cell.angle_beta   90.00
_cell.angle_gamma   90.00
#
_symmetry.space_group_name_H-M   'P 1'
#
loop_
_entity.id
_entity.type
_entity.pdbx_description
1 polymer ?
#
loop_
_entity_poly.entity_id
_entity_poly.type
_entity_poly.pdbx_seq_one_letter_code
_entity_poly.pdbx_strand_id
1 'polypeptide(L)'
;MAIVWRRVFIVVGLVALCFLGIPIRIDDNELQKRELFRGFLQRFNKTYEGNETEYMKHYNNFKESLNIIDELNRDRLTEHSAVYGLTAYSDLSKDEFLHLYLQPWLPDHLNLMKQKQSHYSHKYFAVNKEAVVDDLPLRVDWRDRNVITEVRNQKTCGACWAFSAAATIEAMYAIKTGLLHKLSVQEVRSWYPNSSKFHLRIFGWCRRCNPDAFGSPWTSCGCCQCS
;
A
#
# COMPACT_ATOMS: atom_id res chain seq x y z
N MET A 1 -23.90 45.71 52.64
CA MET A 1 -24.23 45.84 51.20
C MET A 1 -23.00 46.27 50.37
N ALA A 2 -22.41 47.46 50.59
CA ALA A 2 -21.31 47.97 49.75
C ALA A 2 -20.03 47.10 49.69
N ILE A 3 -19.65 46.47 50.80
CA ILE A 3 -18.45 45.61 50.87
C ILE A 3 -18.58 44.34 50.02
N VAL A 4 -19.79 43.78 49.95
CA VAL A 4 -20.08 42.57 49.16
C VAL A 4 -19.96 42.88 47.67
N TRP A 5 -20.57 43.97 47.22
CA TRP A 5 -20.50 44.40 45.84
C TRP A 5 -19.08 44.76 45.40
N ARG A 6 -18.29 45.40 46.27
CA ARG A 6 -16.86 45.66 46.01
C ARG A 6 -16.06 44.38 45.78
N ARG A 7 -16.32 43.32 46.55
CA ARG A 7 -15.67 42.01 46.34
C ARG A 7 -16.12 41.35 45.03
N VAL A 8 -17.40 41.46 44.69
CA VAL A 8 -17.94 40.94 43.42
C VAL A 8 -17.28 41.63 42.22
N PHE A 9 -17.18 42.96 42.22
CA PHE A 9 -16.53 43.70 41.12
C PHE A 9 -15.05 43.37 40.97
N ILE A 10 -14.33 43.16 42.09
CA ILE A 10 -12.92 42.75 42.04
C ILE A 10 -12.78 41.36 41.43
N VAL A 11 -13.61 40.39 41.83
CA VAL A 11 -13.56 39.02 41.28
C VAL A 11 -13.94 39.01 39.80
N VAL A 12 -15.00 39.72 39.40
CA VAL A 12 -15.40 39.83 37.98
C VAL A 12 -14.32 40.52 37.15
N GLY A 13 -13.69 41.58 37.67
CA GLY A 13 -12.58 42.26 37.00
C GLY A 13 -11.34 41.36 36.84
N LEU A 14 -11.01 40.56 37.85
CA LEU A 14 -9.90 39.60 37.79
C LEU A 14 -10.18 38.46 36.81
N VAL A 15 -11.40 37.91 36.80
CA VAL A 15 -11.80 36.86 35.85
C VAL A 15 -11.81 37.41 34.42
N ALA A 16 -12.33 38.62 34.20
CA ALA A 16 -12.31 39.28 32.89
C ALA A 16 -10.87 39.56 32.42
N LEU A 17 -9.96 39.96 33.32
CA LEU A 17 -8.54 40.12 33.03
C LEU A 17 -7.87 38.80 32.61
N CYS A 18 -8.28 37.67 33.19
CA CYS A 18 -7.79 36.35 32.77
C CYS A 18 -8.25 35.95 31.36
N PHE A 19 -9.46 36.36 30.94
CA PHE A 19 -9.97 36.08 29.59
C PHE A 19 -9.53 37.10 28.52
N LEU A 20 -9.24 38.34 28.92
CA LEU A 20 -8.79 39.41 28.01
C LEU A 20 -7.27 39.51 27.90
N GLY A 21 -6.52 39.05 28.90
CA GLY A 21 -5.05 39.19 28.97
C GLY A 21 -4.24 38.04 28.35
N ILE A 22 -4.87 36.90 28.05
CA ILE A 22 -4.22 35.77 27.39
C ILE A 22 -4.94 35.55 26.06
N PRO A 23 -4.47 36.11 24.93
CA PRO A 23 -5.01 35.75 23.64
C PRO A 23 -4.78 34.25 23.45
N ILE A 24 -5.88 33.48 23.35
CA ILE A 24 -5.82 32.09 22.94
C ILE A 24 -5.33 32.10 21.49
N ARG A 25 -4.02 31.97 21.29
CA ARG A 25 -3.42 31.80 19.97
C ARG A 25 -3.57 30.35 19.57
N ILE A 26 -4.64 30.04 18.85
CA ILE A 26 -4.70 28.79 18.09
C ILE A 26 -3.77 28.98 16.89
N ASP A 27 -2.80 28.09 16.73
CA ASP A 27 -1.94 28.08 15.54
C ASP A 27 -2.81 27.69 14.33
N ASP A 28 -3.08 28.65 13.43
CA ASP A 28 -3.88 28.46 12.22
C ASP A 28 -3.40 27.25 11.39
N ASN A 29 -2.09 26.96 11.43
CA ASN A 29 -1.48 25.82 10.77
C ASN A 29 -1.91 24.48 11.38
N GLU A 30 -2.00 24.40 12.72
CA GLU A 30 -2.47 23.18 13.38
C GLU A 30 -3.98 22.98 13.19
N LEU A 31 -4.78 24.05 13.16
CA LEU A 31 -6.21 23.94 12.82
C LEU A 31 -6.40 23.43 11.39
N GLN A 32 -5.64 23.97 10.43
CA GLN A 32 -5.69 23.53 9.04
C GLN A 32 -5.30 22.05 8.89
N LYS A 33 -4.25 21.60 9.58
CA LYS A 33 -3.83 20.18 9.59
C LYS A 33 -4.87 19.25 10.19
N ARG A 34 -5.57 19.69 11.25
CA ARG A 34 -6.69 18.92 11.83
C ARG A 34 -7.85 18.78 10.85
N GLU A 35 -8.22 19.83 10.14
CA GLU A 35 -9.28 19.77 9.12
C GLU A 35 -8.87 18.87 7.94
N LEU A 36 -7.61 18.95 7.49
CA LEU A 36 -7.07 18.05 6.48
C LEU A 36 -7.13 16.59 6.94
N PHE A 37 -6.77 16.31 8.19
CA PHE A 37 -6.85 14.97 8.75
C PHE A 37 -8.30 14.48 8.86
N ARG A 38 -9.23 15.34 9.26
CA ARG A 38 -10.66 15.01 9.29
C ARG A 38 -11.17 14.64 7.90
N GLY A 39 -10.81 15.42 6.88
CA GLY A 39 -11.15 15.12 5.48
C GLY A 39 -10.49 13.82 4.98
N PHE A 40 -9.25 13.56 5.41
CA PHE A 40 -8.54 12.31 5.13
C PHE A 40 -9.26 11.08 5.71
N LEU A 41 -9.67 11.14 6.98
CA LEU A 41 -10.42 10.06 7.64
C LEU A 41 -11.72 9.77 6.90
N GLN A 42 -12.44 10.80 6.48
CA GLN A 42 -13.67 10.65 5.68
C GLN A 42 -13.38 10.03 4.31
N ARG A 43 -12.37 10.52 3.59
CA ARG A 43 -12.00 10.04 2.25
C ARG A 43 -11.65 8.55 2.22
N PHE A 44 -10.97 8.07 3.26
CA PHE A 44 -10.52 6.68 3.35
C PHE A 44 -11.34 5.82 4.31
N ASN A 45 -12.49 6.32 4.79
CA ASN A 45 -13.40 5.64 5.70
C ASN A 45 -12.69 5.07 6.94
N LYS A 46 -11.91 5.92 7.62
CA LYS A 46 -11.15 5.57 8.83
C LYS A 46 -11.79 6.19 10.07
N THR A 47 -11.73 5.46 11.19
CA THR A 47 -12.21 5.94 12.48
C THR A 47 -11.27 5.48 13.59
N TYR A 48 -11.06 6.37 14.56
CA TYR A 48 -10.27 6.15 15.78
C TYR A 48 -11.05 6.60 17.02
N GLU A 49 -12.38 6.59 16.93
CA GLU A 49 -13.27 7.01 18.01
C GLU A 49 -13.06 6.16 19.27
N GLY A 50 -13.05 6.80 20.43
CA GLY A 50 -12.90 6.13 21.72
C GLY A 50 -11.45 5.78 22.11
N ASN A 51 -10.45 6.04 21.27
CA ASN A 51 -9.04 5.83 21.58
C ASN A 51 -8.18 7.07 21.25
N GLU A 52 -8.09 8.00 22.20
CA GLU A 52 -7.35 9.26 22.01
C GLU A 52 -5.86 9.04 21.71
N THR A 53 -5.24 8.02 22.32
CA THR A 53 -3.84 7.66 22.08
C THR A 53 -3.61 7.23 20.63
N GLU A 54 -4.50 6.40 20.09
CA GLU A 54 -4.43 5.92 18.70
C GLU A 54 -4.75 7.06 17.71
N TYR A 55 -5.77 7.86 17.99
CA TYR A 55 -6.07 9.06 17.20
C TYR A 55 -4.86 9.98 17.10
N MET A 56 -4.23 10.32 18.24
CA MET A 56 -3.08 11.22 18.26
C MET A 56 -1.86 10.62 17.58
N LYS A 57 -1.65 9.30 17.70
CA LYS A 57 -0.59 8.58 16.97
C LYS A 57 -0.78 8.72 15.46
N HIS A 58 -1.95 8.38 14.94
CA HIS A 58 -2.24 8.45 13.51
C HIS A 58 -2.26 9.89 12.98
N TYR A 59 -2.72 10.86 13.78
CA TYR A 59 -2.63 12.27 13.44
C TYR A 59 -1.16 12.74 13.32
N ASN A 60 -0.28 12.30 14.23
CA ASN A 60 1.14 12.64 14.15
C ASN A 60 1.82 12.02 12.92
N ASN A 61 1.55 10.74 12.63
CA ASN A 61 2.02 10.08 11.41
C ASN A 61 1.51 10.78 10.13
N PHE A 62 0.26 11.26 10.16
CA PHE A 62 -0.33 12.04 9.07
C PHE A 62 0.42 13.35 8.82
N LYS A 63 0.76 14.07 9.88
CA LYS A 63 1.59 15.29 9.77
C LYS A 63 2.98 14.99 9.21
N GLU A 64 3.60 13.90 9.63
CA GLU A 64 4.89 13.46 9.08
C GLU A 64 4.78 13.15 7.59
N SER A 65 3.72 12.44 7.17
CA SER A 65 3.47 12.15 5.76
C SER A 65 3.26 13.40 4.92
N LEU A 66 2.58 14.44 5.44
CA LEU A 66 2.46 15.72 4.74
C LEU A 66 3.84 16.35 4.49
N ASN A 67 4.71 16.36 5.50
CA ASN A 67 6.06 16.89 5.35
C ASN A 67 6.86 16.11 4.30
N ILE A 68 6.79 14.77 4.34
CA ILE A 68 7.47 13.90 3.36
C ILE A 68 6.95 14.15 1.94
N ILE A 69 5.63 14.31 1.76
CA ILE A 69 5.03 14.61 0.47
C ILE A 69 5.53 15.96 -0.07
N ASP A 70 5.58 16.98 0.78
CA ASP A 70 6.04 18.32 0.41
C ASP A 70 7.53 18.33 0.04
N GLU A 71 8.36 17.60 0.79
CA GLU A 71 9.79 17.43 0.49
C GLU A 71 9.98 16.71 -0.86
N LEU A 72 9.35 15.55 -1.05
CA LEU A 72 9.50 14.77 -2.27
C LEU A 72 8.98 15.50 -3.52
N ASN A 73 7.93 16.30 -3.38
CA ASN A 73 7.41 17.09 -4.48
C ASN A 73 8.25 18.33 -4.80
N ARG A 74 8.95 18.89 -3.81
CA ARG A 74 9.88 20.02 -3.99
C ARG A 74 11.15 19.59 -4.72
N ASP A 75 11.65 18.40 -4.42
CA ASP A 75 12.92 17.87 -4.95
C ASP A 75 12.76 17.16 -6.31
N ARG A 76 11.65 17.39 -7.02
CA ARG A 76 11.39 16.79 -8.33
C ARG A 76 12.39 17.31 -9.37
N LEU A 77 13.16 16.40 -9.95
CA LEU A 77 14.21 16.73 -10.91
C LEU A 77 13.69 17.02 -12.32
N THR A 78 12.59 16.38 -12.71
CA THR A 78 12.00 16.50 -14.05
C THR A 78 10.48 16.51 -13.97
N GLU A 79 9.82 17.02 -15.02
CA GLU A 79 8.36 16.97 -15.13
C GLU A 79 7.82 15.53 -15.11
N HIS A 80 8.62 14.57 -15.61
CA HIS A 80 8.30 13.15 -15.63
C HIS A 80 8.62 12.42 -14.31
N SER A 81 9.19 13.11 -13.32
CA SER A 81 9.41 12.55 -12.00
C SER A 81 8.08 12.36 -11.26
N ALA A 82 8.04 11.34 -10.39
CA ALA A 82 6.85 11.01 -9.60
C ALA A 82 6.29 12.23 -8.86
N VAL A 83 4.95 12.26 -8.75
CA VAL A 83 4.21 13.22 -7.91
C VAL A 83 3.64 12.45 -6.74
N TYR A 84 3.84 12.97 -5.55
CA TYR A 84 3.43 12.36 -4.29
C TYR A 84 2.18 13.06 -3.76
N GLY A 85 1.32 12.29 -3.09
CA GLY A 85 0.08 12.80 -2.52
C GLY A 85 -0.44 11.87 -1.43
N LEU A 86 -1.49 12.31 -0.74
CA LEU A 86 -2.11 11.53 0.33
C LEU A 86 -2.70 10.23 -0.23
N THR A 87 -2.36 9.12 0.42
CA THR A 87 -2.86 7.77 0.12
C THR A 87 -3.53 7.19 1.36
N ALA A 88 -4.24 6.06 1.23
CA ALA A 88 -4.87 5.37 2.36
C ALA A 88 -3.88 4.95 3.48
N TYR A 89 -2.58 5.12 3.27
CA TYR A 89 -1.52 4.74 4.20
C TYR A 89 -0.81 5.94 4.85
N SER A 90 -1.20 7.18 4.52
CA SER A 90 -0.51 8.40 4.96
C SER A 90 -0.62 8.68 6.46
N ASP A 91 -1.35 7.88 7.23
CA ASP A 91 -1.46 7.97 8.69
C ASP A 91 -0.75 6.82 9.42
N LEU A 92 -0.04 5.95 8.69
CA LEU A 92 0.73 4.85 9.25
C LEU A 92 2.19 5.23 9.35
N SER A 93 2.86 4.77 10.41
CA SER A 93 4.31 4.79 10.43
C SER A 93 4.88 3.79 9.42
N LYS A 94 6.15 3.95 9.08
CA LYS A 94 6.87 2.99 8.22
C LYS A 94 6.77 1.56 8.75
N ASP A 95 6.95 1.37 10.06
CA ASP A 95 6.91 0.04 10.68
C ASP A 95 5.51 -0.55 10.71
N GLU A 96 4.48 0.28 10.95
CA GLU A 96 3.08 -0.16 10.87
C GLU A 96 2.74 -0.59 9.44
N PHE A 97 3.13 0.19 8.44
CA PHE A 97 2.91 -0.15 7.05
C PHE A 97 3.60 -1.47 6.67
N LEU A 98 4.87 -1.62 7.06
CA LEU A 98 5.63 -2.85 6.84
C LEU A 98 4.97 -4.05 7.52
N HIS A 99 4.52 -3.92 8.75
CA HIS A 99 3.94 -5.02 9.52
C HIS A 99 2.55 -5.43 9.02
N LEU A 100 1.73 -4.46 8.60
CA LEU A 100 0.35 -4.69 8.17
C LEU A 100 0.25 -5.12 6.70
N TYR A 101 1.03 -4.51 5.81
CA TYR A 101 0.87 -4.69 4.37
C TYR A 101 1.99 -5.49 3.72
N LEU A 102 3.14 -5.60 4.37
CA LEU A 102 4.26 -6.41 3.91
C LEU A 102 4.41 -7.62 4.83
N GLN A 103 5.07 -8.67 4.33
CA GLN A 103 5.21 -9.89 5.11
C GLN A 103 6.17 -9.66 6.30
N PRO A 104 5.82 -10.03 7.55
CA PRO A 104 6.67 -9.80 8.72
C PRO A 104 8.08 -10.43 8.64
N TRP A 105 8.28 -11.45 7.80
CA TRP A 105 9.58 -12.12 7.57
C TRP A 105 10.42 -11.50 6.44
N LEU A 106 9.95 -10.43 5.80
CA LEU A 106 10.69 -9.72 4.77
C LEU A 106 12.05 -9.15 5.25
N PRO A 107 12.22 -8.68 6.50
CA PRO A 107 13.51 -8.25 7.03
C PRO A 107 14.57 -9.37 7.02
N ASP A 108 14.19 -10.58 7.48
CA ASP A 108 15.07 -11.75 7.41
C ASP A 108 15.39 -12.10 5.96
N HIS A 109 14.41 -11.99 5.05
CA HIS A 109 14.62 -12.29 3.64
C HIS A 109 15.52 -11.26 2.91
N LEU A 110 15.44 -9.97 3.25
CA LEU A 110 16.32 -8.90 2.72
C LEU A 110 17.75 -9.04 3.25
N ASN A 111 17.92 -9.40 4.52
CA ASN A 111 19.21 -9.71 5.10
C ASN A 111 19.80 -11.02 4.52
N LEU A 112 18.97 -12.04 4.28
CA LEU A 112 19.37 -13.26 3.58
C LEU A 112 19.72 -13.01 2.10
N MET A 113 19.07 -12.06 1.42
CA MET A 113 19.44 -11.66 0.05
C MET A 113 20.78 -10.91 0.00
N LYS A 114 21.08 -10.07 1.01
CA LYS A 114 22.42 -9.47 1.16
C LYS A 114 23.50 -10.52 1.46
N GLN A 115 23.17 -11.57 2.21
CA GLN A 115 24.13 -12.62 2.59
C GLN A 115 24.33 -13.70 1.52
N LYS A 116 23.35 -13.92 0.63
CA LYS A 116 23.38 -14.96 -0.43
C LYS A 116 23.85 -14.48 -1.81
N GLN A 117 24.37 -13.26 -1.93
CA GLN A 117 24.97 -12.79 -3.18
C GLN A 117 26.17 -13.64 -3.64
N SER A 118 26.73 -14.51 -2.79
CA SER A 118 27.91 -15.31 -3.14
C SER A 118 27.64 -16.70 -3.77
N HIS A 119 26.44 -17.29 -3.71
CA HIS A 119 26.31 -18.71 -4.15
C HIS A 119 24.95 -19.18 -4.71
N TYR A 120 24.02 -18.28 -5.06
CA TYR A 120 22.85 -18.72 -5.83
C TYR A 120 23.19 -18.79 -7.32
N SER A 121 23.59 -19.99 -7.78
CA SER A 121 23.51 -20.38 -9.18
C SER A 121 22.04 -20.39 -9.58
N HIS A 122 21.52 -19.22 -9.92
CA HIS A 122 20.31 -19.12 -10.69
C HIS A 122 20.63 -19.75 -12.04
N LYS A 123 20.26 -21.01 -12.20
CA LYS A 123 19.96 -21.59 -13.51
C LYS A 123 18.73 -20.83 -14.02
N TYR A 124 18.92 -19.56 -14.37
CA TYR A 124 18.02 -18.84 -15.25
C TYR A 124 17.76 -19.81 -16.40
N PHE A 125 16.51 -19.95 -16.82
CA PHE A 125 16.25 -20.46 -18.16
C PHE A 125 17.28 -19.76 -19.05
N ALA A 126 18.11 -20.53 -19.75
CA ALA A 126 19.05 -19.96 -20.69
C ALA A 126 18.18 -19.19 -21.67
N VAL A 127 18.01 -17.89 -21.43
CA VAL A 127 17.51 -16.96 -22.41
C VAL A 127 18.60 -17.08 -23.45
N ASN A 128 18.31 -17.72 -24.57
CA ASN A 128 19.22 -17.74 -25.71
C ASN A 128 19.55 -16.27 -25.96
N LYS A 129 20.76 -15.86 -25.55
CA LYS A 129 21.28 -14.50 -25.81
C LYS A 129 21.37 -14.23 -27.32
N GLU A 130 21.25 -15.28 -28.12
CA GLU A 130 21.19 -15.31 -29.58
C GLU A 130 19.83 -14.90 -30.16
N ALA A 131 18.77 -14.77 -29.34
CA ALA A 131 17.56 -14.08 -29.77
C ALA A 131 17.80 -12.57 -29.74
N VAL A 132 18.65 -12.09 -30.65
CA VAL A 132 18.78 -10.67 -30.94
C VAL A 132 17.46 -10.26 -31.60
N VAL A 133 16.57 -9.67 -30.82
CA VAL A 133 15.36 -9.03 -31.35
C VAL A 133 15.77 -7.62 -31.76
N ASP A 134 16.19 -7.47 -33.02
CA ASP A 134 16.70 -6.20 -33.56
C ASP A 134 15.63 -5.08 -33.60
N ASP A 135 14.36 -5.43 -33.45
CA ASP A 135 13.22 -4.50 -33.57
C ASP A 135 12.29 -4.55 -32.34
N LEU A 136 12.83 -4.19 -31.17
CA LEU A 136 12.02 -4.01 -29.97
C LEU A 136 11.33 -2.64 -29.99
N PRO A 137 10.02 -2.58 -29.67
CA PRO A 137 9.32 -1.31 -29.58
C PRO A 137 9.87 -0.45 -28.44
N LEU A 138 9.93 0.86 -28.67
CA LEU A 138 10.38 1.86 -27.68
C LEU A 138 9.52 1.88 -26.40
N ARG A 139 8.24 1.47 -26.48
CA ARG A 139 7.31 1.41 -25.37
C ARG A 139 6.39 0.19 -25.51
N VAL A 140 6.26 -0.58 -24.43
CA VAL A 140 5.28 -1.66 -24.32
C VAL A 140 4.40 -1.40 -23.12
N ASP A 141 3.09 -1.35 -23.35
CA ASP A 141 2.09 -1.38 -22.29
C ASP A 141 1.13 -2.55 -22.56
N TRP A 142 1.13 -3.54 -21.69
CA TRP A 142 0.27 -4.72 -21.83
C TRP A 142 -1.20 -4.39 -21.60
N ARG A 143 -1.52 -3.25 -20.97
CA ARG A 143 -2.90 -2.79 -20.79
C ARG A 143 -3.52 -2.40 -22.14
N ASP A 144 -2.73 -1.83 -23.04
CA ASP A 144 -3.16 -1.47 -24.41
C ASP A 144 -3.56 -2.71 -25.23
N ARG A 145 -3.19 -3.91 -24.77
CA ARG A 145 -3.51 -5.20 -25.40
C ARG A 145 -4.66 -5.95 -24.73
N ASN A 146 -5.29 -5.37 -23.70
CA ASN A 146 -6.38 -5.99 -22.94
C ASN A 146 -6.03 -7.37 -22.34
N VAL A 147 -4.77 -7.57 -21.95
CA VAL A 147 -4.29 -8.81 -21.30
C VAL A 147 -4.04 -8.65 -19.80
N ILE A 148 -4.40 -7.50 -19.23
CA ILE A 148 -4.19 -7.18 -17.82
C ILE A 148 -5.55 -7.01 -17.14
N THR A 149 -5.76 -7.72 -16.03
CA THR A 149 -6.97 -7.58 -15.21
C THR A 149 -6.97 -6.28 -14.40
N GLU A 150 -8.12 -5.95 -13.80
CA GLU A 150 -8.24 -4.80 -12.91
C GLU A 150 -7.26 -4.84 -11.72
N VAL A 151 -6.88 -3.65 -11.24
CA VAL A 151 -6.05 -3.51 -10.04
C VAL A 151 -6.79 -4.09 -8.84
N ARG A 152 -6.09 -4.88 -8.03
CA ARG A 152 -6.65 -5.53 -6.83
C ARG A 152 -6.01 -5.00 -5.56
N ASN A 153 -6.72 -5.19 -4.44
CA ASN A 153 -6.23 -4.80 -3.11
C ASN A 153 -6.03 -6.05 -2.23
N GLN A 154 -4.78 -6.28 -1.81
CA GLN A 154 -4.41 -7.39 -0.92
C GLN A 154 -4.85 -7.21 0.54
N LYS A 155 -5.27 -5.99 0.90
CA LYS A 155 -5.50 -5.56 2.29
C LYS A 155 -4.27 -5.91 3.15
N THR A 156 -4.51 -6.32 4.39
CA THR A 156 -3.48 -6.67 5.36
C THR A 156 -3.07 -8.15 5.32
N CYS A 157 -3.41 -8.88 4.25
CA CYS A 157 -3.18 -10.33 4.17
C CYS A 157 -1.70 -10.70 3.96
N GLY A 158 -0.85 -9.75 3.55
CA GLY A 158 0.55 -10.03 3.18
C GLY A 158 0.66 -10.99 2.00
N ALA A 159 -0.34 -11.02 1.11
CA ALA A 159 -0.43 -11.96 0.00
C ALA A 159 0.13 -11.39 -1.31
N CYS A 160 0.92 -10.31 -1.27
CA CYS A 160 1.50 -9.63 -2.45
C CYS A 160 2.07 -10.61 -3.49
N TRP A 161 2.78 -11.64 -3.02
CA TRP A 161 3.34 -12.70 -3.87
C TRP A 161 2.26 -13.41 -4.70
N ALA A 162 1.13 -13.78 -4.09
CA ALA A 162 0.05 -14.51 -4.74
C ALA A 162 -0.65 -13.64 -5.78
N PHE A 163 -0.84 -12.34 -5.49
CA PHE A 163 -1.34 -11.37 -6.45
C PHE A 163 -0.41 -11.25 -7.67
N SER A 164 0.91 -11.14 -7.44
CA SER A 164 1.90 -11.02 -8.52
C SER A 164 1.91 -12.22 -9.46
N ALA A 165 1.87 -13.46 -8.96
CA ALA A 165 1.81 -14.60 -9.87
C ALA A 165 0.46 -14.78 -10.52
N ALA A 166 -0.65 -14.58 -9.80
CA ALA A 166 -1.98 -14.65 -10.41
C ALA A 166 -2.04 -13.71 -11.62
N ALA A 167 -1.69 -12.43 -11.44
CA ALA A 167 -1.67 -11.45 -12.53
C ALA A 167 -0.74 -11.87 -13.69
N THR A 168 0.41 -12.46 -13.40
CA THR A 168 1.34 -12.94 -14.43
C THR A 168 0.74 -14.10 -15.23
N ILE A 169 0.13 -15.08 -14.56
CA ILE A 169 -0.48 -16.25 -15.21
C ILE A 169 -1.68 -15.83 -16.05
N GLU A 170 -2.52 -14.94 -15.53
CA GLU A 170 -3.67 -14.36 -16.25
C GLU A 170 -3.21 -13.68 -17.54
N ALA A 171 -2.17 -12.84 -17.46
CA ALA A 171 -1.63 -12.15 -18.63
C ALA A 171 -1.03 -13.12 -19.64
N MET A 172 -0.25 -14.11 -19.19
CA MET A 172 0.32 -15.13 -20.08
C MET A 172 -0.76 -15.96 -20.78
N TYR A 173 -1.83 -16.32 -20.05
CA TYR A 173 -2.96 -17.02 -20.62
C TYR A 173 -3.66 -16.16 -21.67
N ALA A 174 -3.99 -14.91 -21.34
CA ALA A 174 -4.65 -13.98 -22.25
C ALA A 174 -3.82 -13.68 -23.51
N ILE A 175 -2.49 -13.55 -23.39
CA ILE A 175 -1.60 -13.39 -24.55
C ILE A 175 -1.67 -14.60 -25.49
N LYS A 176 -1.78 -15.81 -24.94
CA LYS A 176 -1.75 -17.04 -25.74
C LYS A 176 -3.11 -17.42 -26.32
N THR A 177 -4.19 -17.22 -25.57
CA THR A 177 -5.53 -17.67 -25.96
C THR A 177 -6.44 -16.55 -26.46
N GLY A 178 -6.07 -15.30 -26.20
CA GLY A 178 -6.95 -14.14 -26.41
C GLY A 178 -8.04 -14.01 -25.34
N LEU A 179 -8.08 -14.89 -24.34
CA LEU A 179 -9.12 -14.89 -23.29
C LEU A 179 -8.55 -14.38 -21.97
N LEU A 180 -9.12 -13.29 -21.46
CA LEU A 180 -8.76 -12.76 -20.14
C LEU A 180 -9.63 -13.43 -19.06
N HIS A 181 -8.98 -14.21 -18.20
CA HIS A 181 -9.62 -14.83 -17.05
C HIS A 181 -9.03 -14.34 -15.75
N LYS A 182 -9.89 -14.13 -14.76
CA LYS A 182 -9.51 -13.69 -13.42
C LYS A 182 -9.32 -14.92 -12.52
N LEU A 183 -8.10 -15.15 -12.04
CA LEU A 183 -7.78 -16.25 -11.13
C LEU A 183 -8.10 -15.90 -9.67
N SER A 184 -8.41 -16.93 -8.89
CA SER A 184 -8.56 -16.83 -7.43
C SER A 184 -7.19 -16.72 -6.76
N VAL A 185 -6.87 -15.52 -6.26
CA VAL A 185 -5.63 -15.29 -5.49
C VAL A 185 -5.62 -16.13 -4.20
N GLN A 186 -6.79 -16.40 -3.64
CA GLN A 186 -6.93 -17.20 -2.44
C GLN A 186 -6.56 -18.66 -2.67
N GLU A 187 -6.95 -19.23 -3.82
CA GLU A 187 -6.52 -20.56 -4.22
C GLU A 187 -5.00 -20.55 -4.45
N VAL A 188 -4.48 -19.59 -5.21
CA VAL A 188 -3.02 -19.45 -5.41
C VAL A 188 -2.26 -19.42 -4.07
N ARG A 189 -2.83 -18.79 -3.05
CA ARG A 189 -2.25 -18.70 -1.71
C ARG A 189 -2.33 -20.02 -0.94
N SER A 190 -3.50 -20.66 -0.90
CA SER A 190 -3.76 -21.84 -0.05
C SER A 190 -2.90 -23.05 -0.43
N TRP A 191 -2.59 -23.21 -1.72
CA TRP A 191 -1.77 -24.31 -2.22
C TRP A 191 -0.26 -24.17 -1.92
N TYR A 192 0.20 -22.99 -1.51
CA TYR A 192 1.62 -22.70 -1.24
C TYR A 192 1.83 -22.04 0.13
N PRO A 193 1.78 -22.82 1.23
CA PRO A 193 1.94 -22.29 2.58
C PRO A 193 3.34 -21.74 2.89
N ASN A 194 4.33 -21.95 2.02
CA ASN A 194 5.70 -21.43 2.18
C ASN A 194 6.13 -20.55 0.98
N SER A 195 6.13 -19.24 1.19
CA SER A 195 6.43 -18.19 0.20
C SER A 195 7.89 -18.14 -0.29
N SER A 196 8.81 -18.82 0.40
CA SER A 196 10.27 -18.71 0.15
C SER A 196 10.78 -19.39 -1.13
N LYS A 197 9.97 -20.23 -1.79
CA LYS A 197 10.33 -20.92 -3.06
C LYS A 197 9.35 -20.68 -4.19
N PHE A 198 8.69 -19.53 -4.14
CA PHE A 198 7.48 -19.22 -4.90
C PHE A 198 7.68 -19.11 -6.43
N HIS A 199 8.68 -18.34 -6.88
CA HIS A 199 8.84 -18.03 -8.32
C HIS A 199 9.01 -19.25 -9.24
N LEU A 200 9.51 -20.39 -8.74
CA LEU A 200 9.75 -21.58 -9.56
C LEU A 200 8.63 -22.63 -9.47
N ARG A 201 7.87 -22.65 -8.38
CA ARG A 201 6.92 -23.74 -8.10
C ARG A 201 5.53 -23.50 -8.68
N ILE A 202 5.11 -22.25 -8.80
CA ILE A 202 3.75 -21.92 -9.26
C ILE A 202 3.52 -22.21 -10.75
N PHE A 203 4.50 -21.88 -11.61
CA PHE A 203 4.42 -22.18 -13.04
C PHE A 203 4.45 -23.68 -13.33
N GLY A 204 5.19 -24.45 -12.51
CA GLY A 204 5.20 -25.91 -12.58
C GLY A 204 3.86 -26.54 -12.21
N TRP A 205 3.09 -25.92 -11.33
CA TRP A 205 1.76 -26.37 -10.93
C TRP A 205 0.67 -26.01 -11.93
N CYS A 206 0.66 -24.81 -12.50
CA CYS A 206 -0.27 -24.48 -13.58
C CYS A 206 -0.19 -25.51 -14.72
N ARG A 207 1.03 -25.94 -15.06
CA ARG A 207 1.28 -27.00 -16.05
C ARG A 207 0.82 -28.39 -15.61
N ARG A 208 0.73 -28.66 -14.31
CA ARG A 208 0.32 -29.96 -13.74
C ARG A 208 -1.19 -30.07 -13.53
N CYS A 209 -1.85 -28.98 -13.14
CA CYS A 209 -3.30 -28.94 -12.94
C CYS A 209 -4.09 -28.82 -14.25
N ASN A 210 -3.49 -28.28 -15.30
CA ASN A 210 -4.03 -28.36 -16.64
C ASN A 210 -2.88 -28.64 -17.62
N PRO A 211 -2.63 -29.92 -17.99
CA PRO A 211 -1.61 -30.27 -18.97
C PRO A 211 -1.83 -29.55 -20.32
N ASP A 212 -3.10 -29.24 -20.61
CA ASP A 212 -3.59 -28.54 -21.80
C ASP A 212 -4.00 -27.08 -21.49
N ALA A 213 -3.38 -26.41 -20.49
CA ALA A 213 -3.68 -25.02 -20.06
C ALA A 213 -3.69 -23.95 -21.16
N PHE A 214 -3.41 -24.33 -22.40
CA PHE A 214 -3.39 -23.48 -23.57
C PHE A 214 -4.39 -23.90 -24.67
N GLY A 215 -5.33 -24.82 -24.38
CA GLY A 215 -6.30 -25.32 -25.35
C GLY A 215 -7.74 -25.54 -24.83
N SER A 216 -8.02 -25.41 -23.53
CA SER A 216 -9.36 -25.65 -22.96
C SER A 216 -9.81 -24.56 -21.96
N PRO A 217 -11.14 -24.36 -21.76
CA PRO A 217 -11.67 -23.37 -20.81
C PRO A 217 -11.35 -23.75 -19.37
N TRP A 218 -11.00 -22.75 -18.54
CA TRP A 218 -10.80 -22.90 -17.10
C TRP A 218 -12.14 -23.06 -16.38
N THR A 219 -12.82 -24.18 -16.58
CA THR A 219 -13.99 -24.55 -15.80
C THR A 219 -13.57 -25.53 -14.71
N SER A 220 -13.84 -25.14 -13.47
CA SER A 220 -13.72 -25.91 -12.22
C SER A 220 -12.32 -26.18 -11.67
N CYS A 221 -11.80 -25.20 -10.94
CA CYS A 221 -11.30 -25.47 -9.58
C CYS A 221 -12.06 -24.49 -8.69
N GLY A 222 -12.98 -25.01 -7.87
CA GLY A 222 -13.65 -24.22 -6.84
C GLY A 222 -13.04 -24.56 -5.49
N CYS A 223 -12.74 -23.55 -4.67
CA CYS A 223 -13.45 -23.29 -3.41
C CYS A 223 -12.85 -22.12 -2.63
N CYS A 224 -13.76 -21.39 -1.97
CA CYS A 224 -13.59 -20.47 -0.84
C CYS A 224 -12.94 -19.11 -1.09
N GLN A 225 -13.80 -18.09 -1.06
CA GLN A 225 -13.50 -16.67 -1.06
C GLN A 225 -12.71 -16.24 0.18
N CYS A 226 -11.66 -15.43 -0.01
CA CYS A 226 -11.33 -14.39 0.95
C CYS A 226 -11.89 -13.08 0.39
N SER A 227 -12.86 -12.53 1.11
CA SER A 227 -13.51 -11.23 0.88
C SER A 227 -12.58 -10.04 1.10
#